data_AF-A0A9X3BA82-F1
#
_entry.id   AF-A0A9X3BA82-F1
#
_cell.length_a   1.000
_cell.length_b   1.000
_cell.length_c   1.000
_cell.angle_alpha   90.00
_cell.angle_beta   90.00
_cell.angle_gamma   90.00
#
_symmetry.space_group_name_H-M   'P 1'
#
loop_
_entity.id
_entity.type
_entity.pdbx_description
1 polymer ?
#
loop_
_entity_poly.entity_id
_entity_poly.type
_entity_poly.pdbx_seq_one_letter_code
_entity_poly.pdbx_strand_id
1 'polypeptide(L)'
;MGYQTAVEDGLNVFRHWFMWSAIERRPGHYDWDNYDRQTHLTAKNGIKTIIDELTHTVPDWAYRKFAHARQVRRTGGCQRRAEQKELFQARPAKGDIGLLVIPEA
;
A
#
# COMPACT_ATOMS: atom_id res chain seq x y z
N MET A 1 5.90 6.04 17.40
CA MET A 1 4.78 6.34 18.31
C MET A 1 4.24 5.02 18.83
N GLY A 2 4.03 4.86 20.14
CA GLY A 2 3.47 3.63 20.71
C GLY A 2 1.94 3.64 20.72
N TYR A 3 1.31 2.47 20.82
CA TYR A 3 -0.16 2.36 20.85
C TYR A 3 -0.80 3.03 22.07
N GLN A 4 -0.13 3.03 23.23
CA GLN A 4 -0.64 3.72 24.43
C GLN A 4 -0.71 5.23 24.23
N THR A 5 0.34 5.84 23.67
CA THR A 5 0.33 7.26 23.30
C THR A 5 -0.79 7.57 22.33
N ALA A 6 -1.02 6.71 21.33
CA ALA A 6 -2.13 6.89 20.39
C ALA A 6 -3.50 6.93 21.10
N VAL A 7 -3.72 6.06 22.09
CA VAL A 7 -4.95 6.05 22.90
C VAL A 7 -5.06 7.29 23.78
N GLU A 8 -3.96 7.70 24.43
CA GLU A 8 -3.90 8.93 25.25
C GLU A 8 -4.23 10.18 24.42
N ASP A 9 -3.80 10.21 23.16
CA ASP A 9 -4.10 11.27 22.19
C ASP A 9 -5.52 11.16 21.59
N GLY A 10 -6.32 10.18 22.00
CA GLY A 10 -7.72 10.00 21.59
C GLY A 10 -7.92 9.23 20.27
N LEU A 11 -6.88 8.60 19.72
CA LEU A 11 -7.00 7.78 18.51
C LEU A 11 -7.64 6.42 18.83
N ASN A 12 -8.66 6.03 18.06
CA ASN A 12 -9.44 4.81 18.30
C ASN A 12 -9.51 3.86 17.09
N VAL A 13 -8.93 4.26 15.96
CA VAL A 13 -8.85 3.46 14.73
C VAL A 13 -7.42 3.48 14.20
N PHE A 14 -6.95 2.31 13.78
CA PHE A 14 -5.69 2.10 13.10
C PHE A 14 -5.97 1.53 11.70
N ARG A 15 -5.53 2.22 10.65
CA ARG A 15 -5.59 1.72 9.27
C ARG A 15 -4.19 1.36 8.80
N HIS A 16 -4.03 0.18 8.21
CA HIS A 16 -2.74 -0.23 7.66
C HIS A 16 -2.84 -0.98 6.33
N TRP A 17 -1.83 -0.75 5.49
CA TRP A 17 -1.65 -1.47 4.23
C TRP A 17 -1.07 -2.86 4.46
N PHE A 18 -1.80 -3.85 4.01
CA PHE A 18 -1.37 -5.24 3.97
C PHE A 18 -0.69 -5.45 2.62
N MET A 19 0.62 -5.29 2.63
CA MET A 19 1.43 -5.32 1.41
C MET A 19 1.69 -6.76 1.01
N TRP A 20 1.25 -7.14 -0.20
CA TRP A 20 1.45 -8.49 -0.71
C TRP A 20 2.93 -8.90 -0.68
N SER A 21 3.85 -7.99 -0.99
CA SER A 21 5.30 -8.26 -0.97
C SER A 21 5.89 -8.50 0.43
N ALA A 22 5.27 -7.97 1.47
CA ALA A 22 5.68 -8.23 2.85
C ALA A 22 5.10 -9.55 3.36
N ILE A 23 3.88 -9.89 2.94
CA ILE A 23 3.14 -11.07 3.36
C ILE A 23 3.63 -12.31 2.60
N GLU A 24 3.58 -12.31 1.28
CA GLU A 24 3.99 -13.46 0.44
C GLU A 24 5.37 -13.18 -0.19
N ARG A 25 6.43 -13.39 0.59
CA ARG A 25 7.80 -13.06 0.16
C ARG A 25 8.31 -13.96 -0.98
N ARG A 26 7.74 -15.16 -1.12
CA ARG A 26 7.96 -16.09 -2.25
C ARG A 26 6.69 -16.90 -2.51
N PRO A 27 6.47 -17.41 -3.74
CA PRO A 27 5.19 -18.01 -4.13
C PRO A 27 4.75 -19.12 -3.16
N GLY A 28 3.57 -18.98 -2.56
CA GLY A 28 2.98 -19.92 -1.62
C GLY A 28 3.54 -19.88 -0.19
N HIS A 29 4.43 -18.93 0.13
CA HIS A 29 5.01 -18.80 1.46
C HIS A 29 4.69 -17.45 2.08
N TYR A 30 3.85 -17.52 3.11
CA TYR A 30 3.28 -16.36 3.79
C TYR A 30 3.97 -16.14 5.14
N ASP A 31 4.31 -14.89 5.43
CA ASP A 31 4.85 -14.40 6.70
C ASP A 31 3.89 -13.33 7.23
N TRP A 32 3.17 -13.68 8.29
CA TRP A 32 2.16 -12.83 8.92
C TRP A 32 2.63 -12.22 10.25
N ASP A 33 3.82 -12.58 10.74
CA ASP A 33 4.25 -12.31 12.12
C ASP A 33 4.14 -10.82 12.49
N ASN A 34 4.57 -9.95 11.57
CA ASN A 34 4.51 -8.50 11.79
C ASN A 34 3.07 -7.99 11.85
N TYR A 35 2.18 -8.50 10.99
CA TYR A 35 0.77 -8.10 10.92
C TYR A 35 -0.02 -8.65 12.11
N ASP A 36 0.24 -9.89 12.50
CA ASP A 36 -0.36 -10.52 13.69
C ASP A 36 0.05 -9.77 14.96
N ARG A 37 1.35 -9.46 15.10
CA ARG A 37 1.83 -8.65 16.22
C ARG A 37 1.15 -7.28 16.26
N GLN A 38 1.00 -6.64 15.11
CA GLN A 38 0.40 -5.31 15.01
C GLN A 38 -1.08 -5.31 15.38
N THR A 39 -1.85 -6.24 14.79
CA THR A 39 -3.29 -6.40 15.04
C THR A 39 -3.58 -6.86 16.47
N HIS A 40 -2.72 -7.70 17.04
CA HIS A 40 -2.80 -8.06 18.45
C HIS A 40 -2.59 -6.85 19.36
N LEU A 41 -1.60 -6.00 19.05
CA LEU A 41 -1.33 -4.79 19.82
C LEU A 41 -2.45 -3.76 19.72
N THR A 42 -3.05 -3.54 18.54
CA THR A 42 -4.21 -2.64 18.41
C THR A 42 -5.40 -3.16 19.21
N ALA A 43 -5.71 -4.45 19.09
CA ALA A 43 -6.79 -5.08 19.86
C ALA A 43 -6.58 -4.96 21.38
N LYS A 44 -5.36 -5.21 21.85
CA LYS A 44 -5.00 -5.08 23.28
C LYS A 44 -5.22 -3.66 23.83
N ASN A 45 -5.10 -2.64 22.98
CA ASN A 45 -5.28 -1.23 23.36
C ASN A 45 -6.68 -0.68 23.02
N GLY A 46 -7.64 -1.54 22.63
CA GLY A 46 -9.00 -1.11 22.29
C GLY A 46 -9.10 -0.31 20.98
N ILE A 47 -8.07 -0.37 20.13
CA ILE A 47 -8.04 0.32 18.84
C ILE A 47 -8.60 -0.61 17.76
N LYS A 48 -9.61 -0.15 17.03
CA LYS A 48 -10.18 -0.89 15.90
C LYS A 48 -9.22 -0.87 14.72
N THR A 49 -9.02 -2.01 14.07
CA THR A 49 -8.13 -2.10 12.90
C THR A 49 -8.92 -2.15 11.60
N ILE A 50 -8.56 -1.28 10.65
CA ILE A 50 -8.99 -1.35 9.25
C ILE A 50 -7.83 -1.94 8.44
N ILE A 51 -8.11 -3.08 7.81
CA ILE A 51 -7.17 -3.76 6.90
C ILE A 51 -7.41 -3.20 5.51
N ASP A 52 -6.35 -2.70 4.89
CA ASP A 52 -6.38 -2.23 3.51
C ASP A 52 -5.50 -3.14 2.64
N GLU A 53 -6.13 -3.89 1.75
CA GLU A 53 -5.46 -4.83 0.86
C GLU A 53 -4.71 -4.07 -0.24
N LEU A 54 -3.38 -4.14 -0.25
CA LEU A 54 -2.56 -3.43 -1.22
C LEU A 54 -2.14 -4.34 -2.38
N THR A 55 -3.08 -4.65 -3.27
CA THR A 55 -2.84 -5.49 -4.47
C THR A 55 -2.10 -4.78 -5.61
N HIS A 56 -2.14 -3.45 -5.64
CA HIS A 56 -1.55 -2.63 -6.70
C HIS A 56 0.00 -2.57 -6.63
N THR A 57 0.60 -2.97 -5.51
CA THR A 57 2.06 -3.05 -5.32
C THR A 57 2.50 -4.52 -5.18
N VAL A 58 2.57 -5.20 -6.32
CA VAL A 58 2.88 -6.63 -6.39
C VAL A 58 4.35 -6.95 -6.03
N PRO A 59 4.65 -8.14 -5.47
CA PRO A 59 6.02 -8.58 -5.28
C PRO A 59 6.75 -8.87 -6.60
N ASP A 60 8.09 -8.74 -6.58
CA ASP A 60 8.97 -8.99 -7.73
C ASP A 60 8.76 -10.37 -8.37
N TRP A 61 8.52 -11.41 -7.57
CA TRP A 61 8.27 -12.75 -8.09
C TRP A 61 6.96 -12.82 -8.88
N ALA A 62 5.91 -12.13 -8.42
CA ALA A 62 4.61 -12.10 -9.09
C ALA A 62 4.71 -11.28 -10.36
N TYR A 63 5.39 -10.14 -10.30
CA TYR A 63 5.68 -9.33 -11.47
C TYR A 63 6.41 -10.12 -12.55
N ARG A 64 7.39 -10.95 -12.19
CA ARG A 64 8.11 -11.84 -13.13
C ARG A 64 7.21 -12.95 -13.68
N LYS A 65 6.50 -13.67 -12.82
CA LYS A 65 5.65 -14.82 -13.17
C LYS A 65 4.45 -14.42 -14.05
N PHE A 66 3.80 -13.30 -13.74
CA PHE A 66 2.59 -12.83 -14.42
C PHE A 66 2.91 -11.68 -15.39
N ALA A 67 3.86 -11.91 -16.30
CA ALA A 67 4.31 -10.89 -17.23
C ALA A 67 3.18 -10.31 -18.11
N HIS A 68 2.17 -11.13 -18.42
CA HIS A 68 0.98 -10.74 -19.18
C HIS A 68 0.02 -9.82 -18.41
N ALA A 69 0.10 -9.79 -17.07
CA ALA A 69 -0.77 -8.98 -16.21
C ALA A 69 -0.16 -7.61 -15.88
N ARG A 70 1.00 -7.28 -16.46
CA ARG A 70 1.65 -5.99 -16.23
C ARG A 70 0.92 -4.87 -16.95
N GLN A 71 0.83 -3.71 -16.31
CA GLN A 71 0.41 -2.50 -16.99
C GLN A 71 1.43 -2.14 -18.07
N VAL A 72 0.94 -2.03 -19.31
CA VAL A 72 1.71 -1.60 -20.48
C VAL A 72 1.21 -0.24 -20.93
N ARG A 73 2.13 0.61 -21.36
CA ARG A 73 1.79 1.88 -22.02
C ARG A 73 1.17 1.59 -23.38
N ARG A 74 0.37 2.54 -23.87
CA ARG A 74 -0.16 2.53 -25.24
C ARG A 74 0.92 2.32 -26.31
N THR A 75 2.15 2.81 -26.07
CA THR A 75 3.29 2.69 -26.98
C THR A 75 4.07 1.37 -26.84
N GLY A 76 3.59 0.42 -26.02
CA GLY A 76 4.19 -0.92 -25.88
C GLY A 76 5.28 -1.06 -24.81
N GLY A 77 5.64 0.03 -24.11
CA GLY A 77 6.62 0.00 -23.01
C GLY A 77 6.00 -0.34 -21.65
N CYS A 78 6.72 -1.09 -20.82
CA CYS A 78 6.33 -1.36 -19.43
C CYS A 78 6.75 -0.22 -18.50
N GLN A 79 5.92 0.23 -17.55
CA GLN A 79 6.34 1.23 -16.56
C GLN A 79 7.46 0.67 -15.67
N ARG A 80 8.70 1.17 -15.79
CA ARG A 80 9.85 0.77 -14.96
C ARG A 80 10.42 1.93 -14.17
N ARG A 81 11.01 1.63 -13.00
CA ARG A 81 11.58 2.59 -12.04
C ARG A 81 12.66 3.51 -12.62
N ALA A 82 13.49 3.01 -13.55
CA ALA A 82 14.52 3.80 -14.22
C ALA A 82 13.95 4.91 -15.13
N GLU A 83 12.74 4.72 -15.65
CA GLU A 83 12.06 5.64 -16.56
C GLU A 83 11.20 6.69 -15.80
N GLN A 84 11.12 6.58 -14.47
CA GLN A 84 10.42 7.55 -13.61
C GLN A 84 11.38 8.54 -12.95
N LYS A 85 12.69 8.48 -13.26
CA LYS A 85 13.68 9.39 -12.68
C LYS A 85 13.31 10.86 -12.92
N GLU A 86 12.84 11.18 -14.13
CA GLU A 86 12.37 12.53 -14.47
C GLU A 86 11.06 12.88 -13.77
N LEU A 87 10.12 11.94 -13.62
CA LEU A 87 8.87 12.14 -12.88
C LEU A 87 9.13 12.44 -11.40
N PHE A 88 10.06 11.71 -10.76
CA PHE A 88 10.46 11.96 -9.37
C PHE A 88 11.32 13.22 -9.20
N GLN A 89 11.93 13.71 -10.28
CA GLN A 89 12.67 14.97 -10.31
C GLN A 89 11.81 16.17 -10.77
N ALA A 90 10.62 15.91 -11.30
CA ALA A 90 9.69 16.95 -11.71
C ALA A 90 9.19 17.68 -10.46
N ARG A 91 9.35 19.00 -10.45
CA ARG A 91 8.69 19.86 -9.47
C ARG A 91 7.22 19.95 -9.89
N PRO A 92 6.26 19.51 -9.07
CA PRO A 92 4.85 19.63 -9.44
C PRO A 92 4.52 21.10 -9.70
N ALA A 93 3.93 21.38 -10.87
CA ALA A 93 3.37 22.69 -11.13
C ALA A 93 2.20 22.90 -10.14
N LYS A 94 2.14 24.08 -9.54
CA LYS A 94 1.07 24.45 -8.61
C LYS A 94 -0.28 24.36 -9.33
N GLY A 95 -1.12 23.37 -8.98
CA GLY A 95 -2.51 23.32 -9.44
C GLY A 95 -3.03 21.97 -9.94
N ASP A 96 -2.18 20.99 -10.25
CA ASP A 96 -2.66 19.73 -10.85
C ASP A 96 -2.72 18.57 -9.86
N ILE A 97 -3.80 18.55 -9.06
CA ILE A 97 -4.43 17.32 -8.54
C ILE A 97 -5.94 17.49 -8.71
N GLY A 98 -6.52 16.85 -9.73
CA GLY A 98 -7.97 16.78 -9.91
C GLY A 98 -8.55 15.60 -9.12
N LEU A 99 -9.24 15.89 -8.02
CA LEU A 99 -10.17 14.94 -7.40
C LEU A 99 -11.53 15.07 -8.08
N LEU A 100 -11.99 14.00 -8.73
CA LEU A 100 -13.36 13.91 -9.25
C LEU A 100 -14.31 13.72 -8.07
N VAL A 101 -15.12 14.73 -7.77
CA VAL A 101 -16.22 14.61 -6.81
C VAL A 101 -17.43 14.04 -7.57
N ILE A 102 -17.87 12.84 -7.18
CA ILE A 102 -19.18 12.32 -7.57
C ILE A 102 -20.14 12.72 -6.43
N PRO A 103 -21.10 13.64 -6.65
CA PRO A 103 -22.10 13.93 -5.62
C PRO A 103 -23.03 12.73 -5.47
N GLU A 104 -23.28 12.31 -4.23
CA GLU A 104 -24.33 11.33 -3.90
C GLU A 104 -25.70 11.96 -4.15
N ALA A 105 -26.65 11.14 -4.63
CA ALA A 105 -28.04 11.50 -4.88
C ALA A 105 -28.91 11.30 -3.63
#